data_AF-A0A352C5S7-F1
#
_entry.id   AF-A0A352C5S7-F1
#
_cell.length_a   1.000
_cell.length_b   1.000
_cell.length_c   1.000
_cell.angle_alpha   90.00
_cell.angle_beta   90.00
_cell.angle_gamma   90.00
#
_symmetry.space_group_name_H-M   'P 1'
#
loop_
_entity.id
_entity.type
_entity.pdbx_description
1 polymer ?
#
loop_
_entity_poly.entity_id
_entity_poly.type
_entity_poly.pdbx_seq_one_letter_code
_entity_poly.pdbx_strand_id
1 'polypeptide(L)'
;MTTRGIDYQREVDPQKLLRDTRTFGEKAGDFFKKPINAGLVIFVFALSMFFMPAVVFIFFILGIFIYFYSFNQKQKLPFRLPQVSRLKDFNDLKPGIKTPYNARGIAFFGNDIKTNEELWFANEDMRTHVLIFGSTGSGKTETLVSLAFNALVQASGFIYVDGKGDNSLFSKIFSMVRGMGREDDLLLVNFMTGARDIIGPQEKRLSNTLNPFCQGSSSMLTQLVVSLMGDSGQSSDGDMWKGRAIAFVEALMRVLVYMRDQGAILLDANSIRNYFDLN
;
A
#
# COMPACT_ATOMS: atom_id res chain seq x y z
N MET A 1 20.29 -46.41 -2.09
CA MET A 1 19.95 -45.21 -2.89
C MET A 1 20.19 -43.98 -2.02
N THR A 2 21.36 -43.36 -2.16
CA THR A 2 21.72 -42.14 -1.44
C THR A 2 21.16 -40.94 -2.20
N THR A 3 20.17 -40.28 -1.61
CA THR A 3 19.62 -39.01 -2.10
C THR A 3 20.74 -37.99 -2.17
N ARG A 4 21.05 -37.51 -3.39
CA ARG A 4 21.95 -36.37 -3.61
C ARG A 4 21.27 -35.11 -3.07
N GLY A 5 21.52 -34.79 -1.80
CA GLY A 5 21.21 -33.48 -1.24
C GLY A 5 22.09 -32.41 -1.88
N ILE A 6 21.52 -31.23 -2.11
CA ILE A 6 22.21 -30.06 -2.63
C ILE A 6 23.13 -29.56 -1.51
N ASP A 7 24.43 -29.60 -1.73
CA ASP A 7 25.46 -29.12 -0.79
C ASP A 7 25.46 -27.59 -0.82
N TYR A 8 24.96 -26.94 0.24
CA TYR A 8 24.79 -25.47 0.33
C TYR A 8 26.09 -24.71 0.03
N GLN A 9 27.25 -25.30 0.35
CA GLN A 9 28.56 -24.71 0.08
C GLN A 9 28.94 -24.73 -1.42
N ARG A 10 28.26 -25.56 -2.22
CA ARG A 10 28.48 -25.68 -3.68
C ARG A 10 27.36 -25.04 -4.49
N GLU A 11 26.41 -24.36 -3.83
CA GLU A 11 25.35 -23.64 -4.51
C GLU A 11 25.95 -22.39 -5.17
N VAL A 12 26.06 -22.43 -6.51
CA VAL A 12 26.52 -21.30 -7.30
C VAL A 12 25.41 -20.27 -7.33
N ASP A 13 25.67 -19.09 -6.77
CA ASP A 13 24.75 -17.96 -6.82
C ASP A 13 24.22 -17.78 -8.27
N PRO A 14 22.90 -17.90 -8.50
CA PRO A 14 22.30 -17.76 -9.81
C PRO A 14 22.65 -16.43 -10.50
N GLN A 15 22.99 -15.39 -9.73
CA GLN A 15 23.43 -14.10 -10.28
C GLN A 15 24.78 -14.19 -10.99
N LYS A 16 25.67 -15.12 -10.60
CA LYS A 16 26.95 -15.38 -11.27
C LYS A 16 26.78 -16.13 -12.60
N LEU A 17 25.63 -16.78 -12.80
CA LEU A 17 25.25 -17.40 -14.08
C LEU A 17 24.70 -16.37 -15.07
N LEU A 18 24.19 -15.24 -14.59
CA LEU A 18 23.75 -14.14 -15.44
C LEU A 18 24.98 -13.39 -15.98
N ARG A 19 25.22 -13.54 -17.29
CA ARG A 19 26.30 -12.83 -17.98
C ARG A 19 25.98 -11.33 -18.01
N ASP A 20 26.78 -10.51 -17.32
CA ASP A 20 26.68 -9.06 -17.39
C ASP A 20 27.07 -8.58 -18.81
N THR A 21 26.06 -8.18 -19.58
CA THR A 21 26.19 -7.72 -20.97
C THR A 21 26.65 -6.27 -21.09
N ARG A 22 26.77 -5.54 -19.98
CA ARG A 22 27.20 -4.13 -19.99
C ARG A 22 28.66 -4.00 -20.45
N THR A 23 28.90 -2.97 -21.25
CA THR A 23 30.24 -2.59 -21.72
C THR A 23 31.13 -2.11 -20.58
N PHE A 24 32.45 -2.15 -20.79
CA PHE A 24 33.40 -1.64 -19.78
C PHE A 24 33.15 -0.16 -19.44
N GLY A 25 32.76 0.65 -20.44
CA GLY A 25 32.42 2.06 -20.26
C GLY A 25 31.19 2.27 -19.37
N GLU A 26 30.14 1.45 -19.53
CA GLU A 26 28.95 1.51 -18.67
C GLU A 26 29.27 1.13 -17.23
N LYS A 27 30.12 0.11 -17.03
CA LYS A 27 30.56 -0.30 -15.69
C LYS A 27 31.39 0.78 -15.00
N ALA A 28 32.32 1.41 -15.74
CA ALA A 28 33.10 2.53 -15.24
C ALA A 28 32.20 3.74 -14.93
N GLY A 29 31.25 4.06 -15.80
CA GLY A 29 30.26 5.11 -15.58
C GLY A 29 29.42 4.89 -14.33
N ASP A 30 28.86 3.69 -14.16
CA ASP A 30 28.08 3.32 -12.97
C ASP A 30 28.92 3.36 -11.68
N PHE A 31 30.21 3.04 -11.77
CA PHE A 31 31.14 3.17 -10.64
C PHE A 31 31.29 4.63 -10.19
N PHE A 32 31.47 5.57 -11.13
CA PHE A 32 31.63 7.00 -10.82
C PHE A 32 30.31 7.74 -10.53
N LYS A 33 29.15 7.16 -10.87
CA LYS A 33 27.84 7.68 -10.44
C LYS A 33 27.65 7.63 -8.93
N LYS A 34 28.30 6.69 -8.23
CA LYS A 34 28.24 6.60 -6.77
C LYS A 34 29.19 7.63 -6.16
N PRO A 35 28.69 8.63 -5.41
CA PRO A 35 29.53 9.72 -4.89
C PRO A 35 30.62 9.24 -3.94
N ILE A 36 30.36 8.18 -3.17
CA ILE A 36 31.35 7.54 -2.30
C ILE A 36 32.53 6.96 -3.08
N ASN A 37 32.26 6.28 -4.21
CA ASN A 37 33.29 5.67 -5.03
C ASN A 37 34.12 6.75 -5.74
N ALA A 38 33.46 7.78 -6.27
CA ALA A 38 34.14 8.93 -6.85
C ALA A 38 35.03 9.64 -5.82
N GLY A 39 34.51 9.86 -4.60
CA GLY A 39 35.28 10.44 -3.49
C GLY A 39 36.49 9.60 -3.09
N LEU A 40 36.36 8.28 -3.02
CA LEU A 40 37.48 7.37 -2.74
C LEU A 40 38.57 7.45 -3.81
N VAL A 41 38.21 7.48 -5.10
CA VAL A 41 39.19 7.62 -6.19
C VAL A 41 39.90 8.98 -6.12
N ILE A 42 39.15 10.06 -5.88
CA ILE A 42 39.74 11.40 -5.70
C ILE A 42 40.69 11.43 -4.50
N PHE A 43 40.34 10.76 -3.39
CA PHE A 43 41.19 10.66 -2.21
C PHE A 43 42.49 9.88 -2.50
N VAL A 44 42.40 8.75 -3.20
CA VAL A 44 43.58 7.99 -3.63
C VAL A 44 44.47 8.80 -4.56
N PHE A 45 43.88 9.58 -5.48
CA PHE A 45 44.62 10.52 -6.32
C PHE A 45 45.31 11.61 -5.51
N ALA A 46 44.64 12.18 -4.50
CA ALA A 46 45.26 13.18 -3.63
C ALA A 46 46.46 12.60 -2.84
N LEU A 47 46.35 11.36 -2.35
CA LEU A 47 47.45 10.68 -1.68
C LEU A 47 48.62 10.39 -2.62
N SER A 48 48.36 9.92 -3.84
CA SER A 48 49.43 9.59 -4.80
C SER A 48 50.19 10.83 -5.28
N MET A 49 49.52 11.99 -5.36
CA MET A 49 50.18 13.28 -5.65
C MET A 49 51.27 13.63 -4.62
N PHE A 50 51.09 13.26 -3.35
CA PHE A 50 52.06 13.56 -2.29
C PHE A 50 53.37 12.78 -2.45
N PHE A 51 53.29 11.51 -2.88
CA PHE A 51 54.47 10.64 -3.02
C PHE A 51 55.16 10.74 -4.39
N MET A 52 54.45 11.16 -5.43
CA MET A 52 54.98 11.22 -6.80
C MET A 52 54.71 12.58 -7.47
N PRO A 53 55.63 13.55 -7.33
CA PRO A 53 55.48 14.89 -7.91
C PRO A 53 55.30 14.91 -9.44
N ALA A 54 55.82 13.91 -10.15
CA ALA A 54 55.76 13.84 -11.62
C ALA A 54 54.36 13.63 -12.20
N VAL A 55 53.42 13.05 -11.43
CA VAL A 55 52.06 12.72 -11.91
C VAL A 55 50.99 13.70 -11.42
N VAL A 56 51.38 14.74 -10.69
CA VAL A 56 50.46 15.67 -10.00
C VAL A 56 49.47 16.32 -10.96
N PHE A 57 49.96 16.89 -12.07
CA PHE A 57 49.10 17.58 -13.04
C PHE A 57 48.05 16.66 -13.67
N ILE A 58 48.41 15.40 -13.95
CA ILE A 58 47.52 14.43 -14.60
C ILE A 58 46.39 14.04 -13.66
N PHE A 59 46.71 13.63 -12.43
CA PHE A 59 45.70 13.23 -11.45
C PHE A 59 44.85 14.40 -10.97
N PHE A 60 45.39 15.63 -10.95
CA PHE A 60 44.62 16.81 -10.58
C PHE A 60 43.54 17.11 -11.61
N ILE A 61 43.91 17.10 -12.91
CA ILE A 61 42.95 17.28 -14.00
C ILE A 61 41.90 16.17 -14.00
N LEU A 62 42.31 14.90 -13.86
CA LEU A 62 41.37 13.77 -13.81
C LEU A 62 40.44 13.84 -12.59
N GLY A 63 40.95 14.23 -11.43
CA GLY A 63 40.16 14.44 -10.23
C GLY A 63 39.09 15.51 -10.42
N ILE A 64 39.43 16.63 -11.08
CA ILE A 64 38.48 17.68 -11.43
C ILE A 64 37.39 17.15 -12.38
N PHE A 65 37.76 16.39 -13.41
CA PHE A 65 36.77 15.80 -14.32
C PHE A 65 35.84 14.82 -13.60
N ILE A 66 36.36 13.95 -12.74
CA ILE A 66 35.55 13.01 -11.95
C ILE A 66 34.64 13.77 -10.99
N TYR A 67 35.14 14.84 -10.35
CA TYR A 67 34.34 15.69 -9.48
C TYR A 67 33.18 16.34 -10.24
N PHE A 68 33.44 17.00 -11.37
CA PHE A 68 32.37 17.62 -12.17
C PHE A 68 31.41 16.59 -12.76
N TYR A 69 31.90 15.41 -13.16
CA TYR A 69 31.04 14.33 -13.65
C TYR A 69 30.11 13.84 -12.54
N SER A 70 30.63 13.58 -11.34
CA SER A 70 29.86 13.09 -10.19
C SER A 70 28.90 14.16 -9.65
N PHE A 71 29.34 15.42 -9.57
CA PHE A 71 28.54 16.55 -9.10
C PHE A 71 27.31 16.83 -9.99
N ASN A 72 27.45 16.63 -11.30
CA ASN A 72 26.35 16.84 -12.25
C ASN A 72 25.41 15.63 -12.39
N GLN A 73 25.63 14.54 -11.65
CA GLN A 73 24.72 13.39 -11.67
C GLN A 73 23.39 13.77 -11.03
N LYS A 74 22.31 13.53 -11.77
CA LYS A 74 20.95 13.73 -11.29
C LYS A 74 20.53 12.50 -10.49
N GLN A 75 20.16 12.70 -9.23
CA GLN A 75 19.59 11.65 -8.40
C GLN A 75 18.28 11.15 -9.01
N LYS A 76 18.13 9.83 -9.05
CA LYS A 76 16.98 9.13 -9.61
C LYS A 76 16.66 7.94 -8.71
N LEU A 77 15.38 7.72 -8.44
CA LEU A 77 14.90 6.50 -7.79
C LEU A 77 14.17 5.62 -8.82
N PRO A 78 13.97 4.31 -8.53
CA PRO A 78 13.30 3.40 -9.47
C PRO A 78 11.88 3.85 -9.84
N PHE A 79 11.16 4.45 -8.90
CA PHE A 79 9.81 5.00 -9.10
C PHE A 79 9.81 6.53 -8.99
N ARG A 80 9.24 7.08 -7.92
CA ARG A 80 9.16 8.53 -7.69
C ARG A 80 10.19 8.99 -6.67
N LEU A 81 10.63 10.24 -6.77
CA LEU A 81 11.33 10.90 -5.66
C LEU A 81 10.36 11.30 -4.55
N PRO A 82 10.74 11.17 -3.26
CA PRO A 82 9.89 11.59 -2.14
C PRO A 82 9.65 13.09 -2.17
N GLN A 83 8.41 13.51 -1.91
CA GLN A 83 8.00 14.92 -1.94
C GLN A 83 8.82 15.79 -0.96
N VAL A 84 9.27 15.21 0.15
CA VAL A 84 10.12 15.86 1.16
C VAL A 84 11.45 16.35 0.58
N SER A 85 11.96 15.73 -0.48
CA SER A 85 13.22 16.12 -1.12
C SER A 85 13.17 17.50 -1.80
N ARG A 86 11.98 17.94 -2.24
CA ARG A 86 11.77 19.19 -3.01
C ARG A 86 12.65 19.31 -4.27
N LEU A 87 13.14 18.17 -4.79
CA LEU A 87 13.94 18.10 -6.01
C LEU A 87 13.06 17.94 -7.25
N LYS A 88 13.64 18.14 -8.42
CA LYS A 88 13.01 17.77 -9.69
C LYS A 88 13.21 16.29 -9.95
N ASP A 89 12.14 15.58 -10.26
CA ASP A 89 12.17 14.17 -10.59
C ASP A 89 12.36 13.98 -12.09
N PHE A 90 13.55 13.53 -12.47
CA PHE A 90 13.92 13.31 -13.87
C PHE A 90 13.47 11.94 -14.40
N ASN A 91 12.85 11.09 -13.58
CA ASN A 91 12.15 9.88 -14.01
C ASN A 91 10.65 10.12 -14.18
N ASP A 92 10.07 11.13 -13.51
CA ASP A 92 8.69 11.58 -13.71
C ASP A 92 8.60 12.79 -14.67
N LEU A 93 8.35 12.54 -15.97
CA LEU A 93 8.26 13.59 -16.99
C LEU A 93 6.81 13.97 -17.31
N LYS A 94 6.55 15.26 -17.49
CA LYS A 94 5.28 15.81 -17.97
C LYS A 94 4.96 15.25 -19.37
N PRO A 95 3.74 14.72 -19.59
CA PRO A 95 3.30 14.28 -20.90
C PRO A 95 3.45 15.39 -21.94
N GLY A 96 4.02 15.07 -23.10
CA GLY A 96 4.16 15.99 -24.24
C GLY A 96 5.32 17.00 -24.16
N ILE A 97 5.70 17.49 -22.97
CA ILE A 97 6.66 18.59 -22.81
C ILE A 97 8.08 18.09 -22.40
N LYS A 98 8.21 16.81 -21.97
CA LYS A 98 9.47 16.20 -21.49
C LYS A 98 10.17 16.99 -20.37
N THR A 99 9.43 17.84 -19.67
CA THR A 99 9.93 18.56 -18.50
C THR A 99 9.68 17.71 -17.25
N PRO A 100 10.62 17.66 -16.29
CA PRO A 100 10.43 16.90 -15.06
C PRO A 100 9.37 17.53 -14.18
N TYR A 101 8.59 16.70 -13.50
CA TYR A 101 7.79 17.13 -12.35
C TYR A 101 8.70 17.44 -11.16
N ASN A 102 8.17 18.17 -10.18
CA ASN A 102 8.77 18.17 -8.85
C ASN A 102 8.53 16.80 -8.21
N ALA A 103 9.36 16.42 -7.25
CA ALA A 103 9.18 15.18 -6.49
C ALA A 103 7.77 15.12 -5.86
N ARG A 104 7.05 14.02 -6.12
CA ARG A 104 5.64 13.82 -5.73
C ARG A 104 5.38 12.51 -5.00
N GLY A 105 6.41 11.74 -4.67
CA GLY A 105 6.27 10.50 -3.91
C GLY A 105 5.74 10.78 -2.50
N ILE A 106 4.58 10.22 -2.18
CA ILE A 106 3.91 10.37 -0.87
C ILE A 106 3.79 9.06 -0.11
N ALA A 107 3.68 7.93 -0.82
CA ALA A 107 3.50 6.62 -0.21
C ALA A 107 4.78 5.79 -0.37
N PHE A 108 5.35 5.34 0.75
CA PHE A 108 6.54 4.51 0.79
C PHE A 108 6.17 3.03 0.82
N PHE A 109 6.74 2.23 -0.08
CA PHE A 109 6.43 0.81 -0.22
C PHE A 109 7.53 -0.13 0.27
N GLY A 110 8.77 0.37 0.35
CA GLY A 110 9.93 -0.41 0.72
C GLY A 110 11.15 -0.02 -0.10
N ASN A 111 12.15 -0.89 -0.11
CA ASN A 111 13.41 -0.67 -0.80
C ASN A 111 13.63 -1.74 -1.86
N ASP A 112 14.31 -1.37 -2.95
CA ASP A 112 14.82 -2.36 -3.89
C ASP A 112 15.87 -3.25 -3.22
N ILE A 113 15.78 -4.57 -3.46
CA ILE A 113 16.66 -5.56 -2.83
C ILE A 113 18.11 -5.40 -3.32
N LYS A 114 18.33 -4.95 -4.56
CA LYS A 114 19.67 -4.89 -5.15
C LYS A 114 20.36 -3.55 -4.87
N THR A 115 19.65 -2.45 -5.04
CA THR A 115 20.22 -1.10 -4.89
C THR A 115 20.00 -0.51 -3.50
N ASN A 116 19.09 -1.08 -2.71
CA ASN A 116 18.60 -0.52 -1.45
C ASN A 116 18.03 0.91 -1.60
N GLU A 117 17.59 1.25 -2.82
CA GLU A 117 16.93 2.52 -3.12
C GLU A 117 15.46 2.45 -2.72
N GLU A 118 14.94 3.55 -2.20
CA GLU A 118 13.56 3.65 -1.75
C GLU A 118 12.56 3.62 -2.92
N LEU A 119 11.40 2.99 -2.67
CA LEU A 119 10.30 2.87 -3.61
C LEU A 119 9.13 3.73 -3.13
N TRP A 120 8.95 4.87 -3.79
CA TRP A 120 7.87 5.81 -3.51
C TRP A 120 6.87 5.90 -4.67
N PHE A 121 5.60 6.12 -4.32
CA PHE A 121 4.49 6.29 -5.25
C PHE A 121 3.80 7.64 -5.05
N ALA A 122 3.36 8.25 -6.16
CA ALA A 122 2.65 9.52 -6.14
C ALA A 122 1.16 9.32 -5.84
N ASN A 123 0.46 10.43 -5.59
CA ASN A 123 -0.98 10.42 -5.33
C ASN A 123 -1.78 9.84 -6.51
N GLU A 124 -1.39 10.18 -7.73
CA GLU A 124 -2.02 9.65 -8.95
C GLU A 124 -1.87 8.13 -9.04
N ASP A 125 -0.69 7.61 -8.68
CA ASP A 125 -0.42 6.17 -8.67
C ASP A 125 -1.24 5.48 -7.56
N MET A 126 -1.36 6.08 -6.37
CA MET A 126 -2.13 5.50 -5.26
C MET A 126 -3.65 5.50 -5.50
N ARG A 127 -4.16 6.40 -6.36
CA ARG A 127 -5.57 6.45 -6.75
C ARG A 127 -5.99 5.36 -7.74
N THR A 128 -5.05 4.65 -8.37
CA THR A 128 -5.38 3.54 -9.28
C THR A 128 -5.57 2.19 -8.58
N HIS A 129 -5.55 2.19 -7.25
CA HIS A 129 -5.56 1.00 -6.41
C HIS A 129 -4.32 0.10 -6.56
N VAL A 130 -4.09 -0.71 -5.53
CA VAL A 130 -2.91 -1.57 -5.42
C VAL A 130 -3.39 -2.99 -5.16
N LEU A 131 -2.84 -3.94 -5.92
CA LEU A 131 -3.15 -5.36 -5.78
C LEU A 131 -1.89 -6.10 -5.31
N ILE A 132 -1.98 -6.73 -4.14
CA ILE A 132 -0.89 -7.50 -3.53
C ILE A 132 -1.28 -8.96 -3.46
N PHE A 133 -0.54 -9.79 -4.19
CA PHE A 133 -0.65 -11.25 -4.14
C PHE A 133 0.36 -11.85 -3.17
N GLY A 134 -0.07 -12.83 -2.39
CA GLY A 134 0.80 -13.56 -1.47
C GLY A 134 0.07 -14.73 -0.84
N SER A 135 0.76 -15.86 -0.69
CA SER A 135 0.26 -17.03 0.03
C SER A 135 0.24 -16.79 1.55
N THR A 136 -0.46 -17.65 2.30
CA THR A 136 -0.39 -17.63 3.76
C THR A 136 1.06 -17.84 4.22
N GLY A 137 1.55 -16.95 5.09
CA GLY A 137 2.93 -16.99 5.58
C GLY A 137 3.93 -16.14 4.78
N SER A 138 3.54 -15.56 3.63
CA SER A 138 4.40 -14.69 2.81
C SER A 138 4.62 -13.27 3.39
N GLY A 139 3.99 -12.94 4.51
CA GLY A 139 4.10 -11.61 5.13
C GLY A 139 3.07 -10.57 4.67
N LYS A 140 2.09 -10.94 3.84
CA LYS A 140 1.04 -10.01 3.33
C LYS A 140 0.42 -9.12 4.40
N THR A 141 0.10 -9.67 5.58
CA THR A 141 -0.50 -8.91 6.68
C THR A 141 0.43 -7.80 7.16
N GLU A 142 1.72 -8.08 7.35
CA GLU A 142 2.69 -7.07 7.79
C GLU A 142 2.92 -6.01 6.72
N THR A 143 2.92 -6.40 5.45
CA THR A 143 2.98 -5.46 4.32
C THR A 143 1.80 -4.50 4.34
N LEU A 144 0.56 -5.01 4.50
CA LEU A 144 -0.64 -4.18 4.54
C LEU A 144 -0.70 -3.27 5.77
N VAL A 145 -0.27 -3.76 6.94
CA VAL A 145 -0.15 -2.94 8.15
C VAL A 145 0.87 -1.82 7.94
N SER A 146 2.01 -2.11 7.33
CA SER A 146 3.04 -1.11 7.00
C SER A 146 2.52 -0.08 5.99
N LEU A 147 1.73 -0.51 4.99
CA LEU A 147 1.09 0.41 4.05
C LEU A 147 0.02 1.28 4.74
N ALA A 148 -0.77 0.72 5.66
CA ALA A 148 -1.73 1.48 6.45
C ALA A 148 -1.05 2.57 7.30
N PHE A 149 0.17 2.32 7.78
CA PHE A 149 0.94 3.33 8.50
C PHE A 149 1.24 4.58 7.67
N ASN A 150 1.45 4.44 6.34
CA ASN A 150 1.62 5.61 5.47
C ASN A 150 0.42 6.57 5.57
N ALA A 151 -0.80 6.03 5.66
CA ALA A 151 -2.00 6.87 5.79
C ALA A 151 -1.99 7.65 7.11
N LEU A 152 -1.55 7.04 8.22
CA LEU A 152 -1.44 7.73 9.52
C LEU A 152 -0.38 8.84 9.48
N VAL A 153 0.79 8.56 8.89
CA VAL A 153 1.88 9.55 8.75
C VAL A 153 1.43 10.77 7.95
N GLN A 154 0.54 10.58 6.98
CA GLN A 154 -0.05 11.66 6.18
C GLN A 154 -1.25 12.34 6.86
N ALA A 155 -1.49 12.09 8.14
CA ALA A 155 -2.65 12.57 8.90
C ALA A 155 -4.01 12.18 8.28
N SER A 156 -4.04 11.05 7.55
CA SER A 156 -5.24 10.46 6.98
C SER A 156 -5.80 9.35 7.88
N GLY A 157 -6.90 8.74 7.47
CA GLY A 157 -7.48 7.54 8.08
C GLY A 157 -7.47 6.36 7.12
N PHE A 158 -7.67 5.15 7.64
CA PHE A 158 -7.83 3.95 6.83
C PHE A 158 -8.95 3.07 7.40
N ILE A 159 -9.56 2.27 6.53
CA ILE A 159 -10.47 1.18 6.91
C ILE A 159 -9.73 -0.12 6.64
N TYR A 160 -9.57 -0.95 7.67
CA TYR A 160 -8.89 -2.24 7.58
C TYR A 160 -9.91 -3.36 7.76
N VAL A 161 -10.08 -4.19 6.73
CA VAL A 161 -10.97 -5.36 6.76
C VAL A 161 -10.10 -6.61 6.79
N ASP A 162 -10.16 -7.35 7.90
CA ASP A 162 -9.45 -8.62 8.03
C ASP A 162 -10.42 -9.80 7.94
N GLY A 163 -10.18 -10.67 6.95
CA GLY A 163 -10.90 -11.95 6.80
C GLY A 163 -10.12 -13.15 7.33
N LYS A 164 -8.89 -12.96 7.82
CA LYS A 164 -8.07 -14.06 8.37
C LYS A 164 -8.46 -14.40 9.81
N GLY A 165 -9.02 -13.45 10.54
CA GLY A 165 -9.48 -13.63 11.91
C GLY A 165 -8.32 -13.68 12.91
N ASP A 166 -7.31 -12.83 12.73
CA ASP A 166 -6.15 -12.77 13.61
C ASP A 166 -6.35 -11.71 14.71
N ASN A 167 -6.59 -12.14 15.95
CA ASN A 167 -6.76 -11.23 17.10
C ASN A 167 -5.52 -10.37 17.38
N SER A 168 -4.32 -10.80 16.97
CA SER A 168 -3.09 -10.03 17.18
C SER A 168 -3.03 -8.76 16.31
N LEU A 169 -3.77 -8.73 15.21
CA LEU A 169 -3.81 -7.61 14.28
C LEU A 169 -4.37 -6.34 14.95
N PHE A 170 -5.43 -6.47 15.75
CA PHE A 170 -5.98 -5.34 16.50
C PHE A 170 -4.94 -4.72 17.43
N SER A 171 -4.17 -5.55 18.14
CA SER A 171 -3.13 -5.06 19.05
C SER A 171 -2.03 -4.30 18.30
N LYS A 172 -1.67 -4.73 17.09
CA LYS A 172 -0.70 -4.02 16.23
C LYS A 172 -1.25 -2.68 15.76
N ILE A 173 -2.47 -2.65 15.23
CA ILE A 173 -3.12 -1.41 14.77
C ILE A 173 -3.31 -0.44 15.94
N PHE A 174 -3.77 -0.91 17.09
CA PHE A 174 -3.94 -0.08 18.29
C PHE A 174 -2.60 0.52 18.74
N SER A 175 -1.52 -0.28 18.78
CA SER A 175 -0.18 0.19 19.14
C SER A 175 0.32 1.26 18.16
N MET A 176 0.07 1.07 16.87
CA MET A 176 0.43 2.01 15.82
C MET A 176 -0.31 3.34 15.94
N VAL A 177 -1.63 3.30 16.12
CA VAL A 177 -2.48 4.49 16.26
C VAL A 177 -2.17 5.25 17.56
N ARG A 178 -1.98 4.52 18.67
CA ARG A 178 -1.55 5.10 19.95
C ARG A 178 -0.15 5.72 19.86
N GLY A 179 0.76 5.11 19.10
CA GLY A 179 2.08 5.69 18.84
C GLY A 179 2.03 7.03 18.11
N MET A 180 0.94 7.30 17.38
CA MET A 180 0.67 8.57 16.70
C MET A 180 -0.22 9.52 17.53
N GLY A 181 -0.65 9.12 18.74
CA GLY A 181 -1.52 9.93 19.60
C GLY A 181 -2.94 10.13 19.06
N ARG A 182 -3.44 9.17 18.27
CA ARG A 182 -4.76 9.23 17.61
C ARG A 182 -5.68 8.09 18.05
N GLU A 183 -5.50 7.58 19.27
CA GLU A 183 -6.28 6.46 19.82
C GLU A 183 -7.79 6.72 19.84
N ASP A 184 -8.21 7.98 19.98
CA ASP A 184 -9.63 8.39 19.98
C ASP A 184 -10.30 8.22 18.60
N ASP A 185 -9.51 8.19 17.52
CA ASP A 185 -10.00 7.99 16.15
C ASP A 185 -10.20 6.50 15.80
N LEU A 186 -9.85 5.57 16.70
CA LEU A 186 -9.93 4.13 16.44
C LEU A 186 -11.31 3.56 16.78
N LEU A 187 -11.96 2.97 15.78
CA LEU A 187 -13.21 2.21 15.94
C LEU A 187 -13.00 0.76 15.51
N LEU A 188 -13.51 -0.18 16.32
CA LEU A 188 -13.44 -1.62 16.07
C LEU A 188 -14.84 -2.19 15.89
N VAL A 189 -15.13 -2.77 14.71
CA VAL A 189 -16.30 -3.64 14.52
C VAL A 189 -15.79 -5.08 14.47
N ASN A 190 -16.01 -5.83 15.56
CA ASN A 190 -15.52 -7.19 15.69
C ASN A 190 -16.63 -8.21 15.43
N PHE A 191 -16.50 -8.97 14.33
CA PHE A 191 -17.40 -10.08 14.00
C PHE A 191 -16.99 -11.42 14.64
N MET A 192 -15.81 -11.49 15.28
CA MET A 192 -15.36 -12.67 16.00
C MET A 192 -15.88 -12.67 17.43
N THR A 193 -17.11 -13.17 17.63
CA THR A 193 -17.74 -13.29 18.96
C THR A 193 -17.53 -14.65 19.63
N GLY A 194 -16.70 -15.52 19.04
CA GLY A 194 -16.28 -16.79 19.65
C GLY A 194 -17.43 -17.76 19.94
N ALA A 195 -18.47 -17.79 19.09
CA ALA A 195 -19.67 -18.60 19.25
C ALA A 195 -20.44 -18.35 20.56
N ARG A 196 -20.29 -17.15 21.15
CA ARG A 196 -21.09 -16.71 22.30
C ARG A 196 -22.24 -15.84 21.82
N ASP A 197 -23.44 -16.17 22.25
CA ASP A 197 -24.61 -15.32 22.07
C ASP A 197 -24.50 -14.12 23.04
N ILE A 198 -24.42 -12.92 22.47
CA ILE A 198 -24.37 -11.68 23.25
C ILE A 198 -25.81 -11.27 23.55
N ILE A 199 -26.31 -11.71 24.71
CA ILE A 199 -27.67 -11.42 25.16
C ILE A 199 -27.60 -10.57 26.43
N GLY A 200 -28.34 -9.46 26.45
CA GLY A 200 -28.42 -8.58 27.61
C GLY A 200 -27.13 -7.81 27.93
N PRO A 201 -27.04 -7.24 29.13
CA PRO A 201 -25.90 -6.43 29.56
C PRO A 201 -24.60 -7.24 29.55
N GLN A 202 -23.54 -6.62 29.04
CA GLN A 202 -22.20 -7.21 29.03
C GLN A 202 -21.31 -6.47 30.02
N GLU A 203 -20.48 -7.21 30.78
CA GLU A 203 -19.52 -6.63 31.72
C GLU A 203 -18.47 -5.77 30.99
N LYS A 204 -18.09 -6.18 29.77
CA LYS A 204 -17.07 -5.52 28.96
C LYS A 204 -17.57 -5.31 27.54
N ARG A 205 -17.24 -4.15 26.96
CA ARG A 205 -17.52 -3.86 25.56
C ARG A 205 -16.52 -4.59 24.66
N LEU A 206 -17.03 -5.44 23.78
CA LEU A 206 -16.21 -6.23 22.84
C LEU A 206 -16.04 -5.56 21.47
N SER A 207 -16.94 -4.65 21.10
CA SER A 207 -17.00 -4.02 19.78
C SER A 207 -17.73 -2.67 19.82
N ASN A 208 -17.41 -1.79 18.88
CA ASN A 208 -18.28 -0.69 18.47
C ASN A 208 -19.50 -1.23 17.72
N THR A 209 -20.56 -0.44 17.70
CA THR A 209 -21.82 -0.76 17.03
C THR A 209 -21.86 -0.09 15.66
N LEU A 210 -22.40 -0.77 14.66
CA LEU A 210 -22.60 -0.23 13.32
C LEU A 210 -24.00 -0.61 12.84
N ASN A 211 -24.86 0.38 12.63
CA ASN A 211 -26.13 0.21 11.92
C ASN A 211 -26.14 1.15 10.71
N PRO A 212 -25.94 0.64 9.48
CA PRO A 212 -25.92 1.50 8.29
C PRO A 212 -27.33 1.95 7.86
N PHE A 213 -28.41 1.39 8.43
CA PHE A 213 -29.79 1.71 8.04
C PHE A 213 -30.40 2.91 8.80
N CYS A 214 -29.75 3.35 9.88
CA CYS A 214 -30.20 4.50 10.66
C CYS A 214 -30.13 5.81 9.85
N GLN A 215 -29.12 5.98 9.01
CA GLN A 215 -28.90 7.20 8.25
C GLN A 215 -28.74 6.89 6.76
N GLY A 216 -29.36 7.71 5.92
CA GLY A 216 -29.29 7.56 4.46
C GLY A 216 -30.64 7.72 3.79
N SER A 217 -30.60 8.02 2.50
CA SER A 217 -31.78 8.07 1.65
C SER A 217 -32.32 6.66 1.39
N SER A 218 -33.60 6.55 1.04
CA SER A 218 -34.20 5.26 0.67
C SER A 218 -33.41 4.59 -0.46
N SER A 219 -32.97 5.34 -1.47
CA SER A 219 -32.18 4.80 -2.58
C SER A 219 -30.82 4.25 -2.13
N MET A 220 -30.11 4.97 -1.24
CA MET A 220 -28.83 4.50 -0.70
C MET A 220 -28.99 3.20 0.08
N LEU A 221 -30.01 3.13 0.94
CA LEU A 221 -30.27 1.94 1.74
C LEU A 221 -30.77 0.76 0.90
N THR A 222 -31.58 1.02 -0.14
CA THR A 222 -31.95 0.00 -1.14
C THR A 222 -30.70 -0.57 -1.80
N GLN A 223 -29.76 0.26 -2.26
CA GLN A 223 -28.53 -0.24 -2.87
C GLN A 223 -27.69 -1.09 -1.91
N LEU A 224 -27.69 -0.76 -0.62
CA LEU A 224 -27.04 -1.57 0.41
C LEU A 224 -27.70 -2.96 0.50
N VAL A 225 -29.04 -3.02 0.59
CA VAL A 225 -29.77 -4.30 0.62
C VAL A 225 -29.55 -5.09 -0.68
N VAL A 226 -29.58 -4.42 -1.84
CA VAL A 226 -29.34 -5.06 -3.14
C VAL A 226 -27.91 -5.59 -3.25
N SER A 227 -26.92 -4.92 -2.68
CA SER A 227 -25.52 -5.39 -2.65
C SER A 227 -25.33 -6.66 -1.81
N LEU A 228 -26.25 -6.91 -0.86
CA LEU A 228 -26.29 -8.15 -0.08
C LEU A 228 -27.02 -9.28 -0.81
N MET A 229 -27.75 -8.99 -1.89
CA MET A 229 -28.39 -10.02 -2.71
C MET A 229 -27.33 -10.75 -3.53
N GLY A 230 -27.42 -12.08 -3.54
CA GLY A 230 -26.52 -12.92 -4.34
C GLY A 230 -26.62 -12.61 -5.83
N ASP A 231 -25.55 -12.91 -6.55
CA ASP A 231 -25.57 -12.76 -8.00
C ASP A 231 -26.49 -13.81 -8.62
N SER A 232 -27.30 -13.41 -9.60
CA SER A 232 -28.10 -14.35 -10.37
C SER A 232 -27.14 -15.19 -11.20
N GLY A 233 -27.22 -16.52 -11.11
CA GLY A 233 -26.50 -17.38 -12.05
C GLY A 233 -26.87 -17.03 -13.49
N GLN A 234 -26.05 -17.42 -14.47
CA GLN A 234 -26.22 -17.14 -15.91
C GLN A 234 -27.49 -17.75 -16.57
N SER A 235 -28.60 -17.86 -15.84
CA SER A 235 -29.91 -18.25 -16.35
C SER A 235 -30.81 -17.01 -16.46
N SER A 236 -31.45 -16.86 -17.62
CA SER A 236 -32.37 -15.74 -17.91
C SER A 236 -33.52 -15.61 -16.89
N ASP A 237 -33.92 -16.71 -16.23
CA ASP A 237 -34.92 -16.68 -15.17
C ASP A 237 -34.38 -16.06 -13.87
N GLY A 238 -33.11 -16.30 -13.53
CA GLY A 238 -32.48 -15.76 -12.32
C GLY A 238 -32.46 -14.23 -12.32
N ASP A 239 -32.16 -13.64 -13.47
CA ASP A 239 -32.18 -12.18 -13.66
C ASP A 239 -33.59 -11.59 -13.50
N MET A 240 -34.61 -12.30 -13.99
CA MET A 240 -36.01 -11.89 -13.81
C MET A 240 -36.40 -11.84 -12.33
N TRP A 241 -36.09 -12.91 -11.57
CA TRP A 241 -36.42 -12.97 -10.14
C TRP A 241 -35.64 -11.93 -9.33
N LYS A 242 -34.37 -11.72 -9.65
CA LYS A 242 -33.54 -10.68 -9.05
C LYS A 242 -34.12 -9.29 -9.30
N GLY A 243 -34.52 -8.99 -10.54
CA GLY A 243 -35.15 -7.72 -10.90
C GLY A 243 -36.45 -7.45 -10.13
N ARG A 244 -37.30 -8.48 -9.97
CA ARG A 244 -38.53 -8.37 -9.16
C ARG A 244 -38.25 -8.13 -7.68
N ALA A 245 -37.25 -8.84 -7.12
CA ALA A 245 -36.85 -8.66 -5.74
C ALA A 245 -36.25 -7.25 -5.49
N ILE A 246 -35.46 -6.72 -6.43
CA ILE A 246 -34.95 -5.35 -6.36
C ILE A 246 -36.12 -4.34 -6.35
N ALA A 247 -37.09 -4.50 -7.25
CA ALA A 247 -38.26 -3.62 -7.29
C ALA A 247 -39.09 -3.68 -6.00
N PHE A 248 -39.26 -4.88 -5.43
CA PHE A 248 -39.91 -5.07 -4.14
C PHE A 248 -39.16 -4.36 -3.00
N VAL A 249 -37.85 -4.59 -2.89
CA VAL A 249 -37.00 -3.95 -1.87
C VAL A 249 -37.02 -2.43 -2.03
N GLU A 250 -36.99 -1.91 -3.26
CA GLU A 250 -37.06 -0.46 -3.49
C GLU A 250 -38.39 0.13 -3.00
N ALA A 251 -39.51 -0.52 -3.32
CA ALA A 251 -40.83 -0.09 -2.86
C ALA A 251 -40.93 -0.13 -1.32
N LEU A 252 -40.48 -1.24 -0.71
CA LEU A 252 -40.50 -1.41 0.74
C LEU A 252 -39.61 -0.38 1.45
N MET A 253 -38.38 -0.19 0.99
CA MET A 253 -37.42 0.72 1.61
C MET A 253 -37.89 2.17 1.58
N ARG A 254 -38.62 2.62 0.54
CA ARG A 254 -39.23 3.96 0.52
C ARG A 254 -40.19 4.16 1.68
N VAL A 255 -41.03 3.16 1.97
CA VAL A 255 -41.99 3.21 3.09
C VAL A 255 -41.26 3.14 4.43
N LEU A 256 -40.33 2.21 4.59
CA LEU A 256 -39.59 2.04 5.85
C LEU A 256 -38.73 3.25 6.20
N VAL A 257 -38.09 3.89 5.22
CA VAL A 257 -37.35 5.15 5.43
C VAL A 257 -38.29 6.27 5.84
N TYR A 258 -39.47 6.40 5.21
CA TYR A 258 -40.45 7.39 5.63
C TYR A 258 -40.91 7.16 7.08
N MET A 259 -41.22 5.91 7.45
CA MET A 259 -41.60 5.56 8.83
C MET A 259 -40.48 5.84 9.84
N ARG A 260 -39.21 5.58 9.47
CA ARG A 260 -38.03 5.93 10.26
C ARG A 260 -37.95 7.43 10.49
N ASP A 261 -38.10 8.23 9.42
CA ASP A 261 -37.96 9.69 9.47
C ASP A 261 -39.09 10.35 10.27
N GLN A 262 -40.27 9.74 10.31
CA GLN A 262 -41.38 10.15 11.19
C GLN A 262 -41.26 9.63 12.63
N GLY A 263 -40.19 8.89 12.96
CA GLY A 263 -39.98 8.32 14.28
C GLY A 263 -40.91 7.17 14.65
N ALA A 264 -41.62 6.59 13.68
CA ALA A 264 -42.54 5.48 13.91
C ALA A 264 -41.82 4.14 14.12
N ILE A 265 -40.64 3.96 13.53
CA ILE A 265 -39.81 2.76 13.66
C ILE A 265 -38.33 3.08 13.81
N LEU A 266 -37.59 2.21 14.49
CA LEU A 266 -36.13 2.21 14.46
C LEU A 266 -35.68 1.25 13.35
N LEU A 267 -35.10 1.80 12.29
CA LEU A 267 -34.72 1.00 11.13
C LEU A 267 -33.39 0.28 11.35
N ASP A 268 -33.44 -1.05 11.38
CA ASP A 268 -32.30 -1.95 11.41
C ASP A 268 -32.53 -3.16 10.49
N ALA A 269 -31.55 -4.05 10.40
CA ALA A 269 -31.65 -5.26 9.56
C ALA A 269 -32.81 -6.17 9.98
N ASN A 270 -33.11 -6.27 11.29
CA ASN A 270 -34.19 -7.10 11.81
C ASN A 270 -35.56 -6.54 11.42
N SER A 271 -35.74 -5.23 11.54
CA SER A 271 -36.97 -4.54 11.16
C SER A 271 -37.27 -4.77 9.68
N ILE A 272 -36.27 -4.56 8.80
CA ILE A 272 -36.40 -4.82 7.36
C ILE A 272 -36.79 -6.28 7.11
N ARG A 273 -36.12 -7.23 7.77
CA ARG A 273 -36.41 -8.67 7.64
C ARG A 273 -37.84 -8.99 8.05
N ASN A 274 -38.33 -8.43 9.16
CA ASN A 274 -39.69 -8.67 9.63
C ASN A 274 -40.75 -8.16 8.63
N TYR A 275 -40.44 -7.13 7.84
CA TYR A 275 -41.32 -6.62 6.77
C TYR A 275 -41.14 -7.32 5.41
N PHE A 276 -40.29 -8.35 5.32
CA PHE A 276 -40.25 -9.22 4.14
C PHE A 276 -41.35 -10.29 4.17
N ASP A 277 -41.85 -10.64 5.35
CA ASP A 277 -42.93 -11.60 5.49
C ASP A 277 -44.28 -10.96 5.12
N LEU A 278 -45.17 -11.76 4.54
CA LEU A 278 -46.52 -11.36 4.09
C LEU A 278 -47.63 -11.78 5.08
N ASN A 279 -47.25 -12.27 6.26
CA ASN A 279 -48.17 -12.83 7.26
C ASN A 279 -48.76 -11.77 8.20
#